data_AF-A0A1B2Z8M9-F1
#
_entry.id   AF-A0A1B2Z8M9-F1
#
_cell.length_a   1.000
_cell.length_b   1.000
_cell.length_c   1.000
_cell.angle_alpha   90.00
_cell.angle_beta   90.00
_cell.angle_gamma   90.00
#
_symmetry.space_group_name_H-M   'P 1'
#
loop_
_entity.id
_entity.type
_entity.pdbx_description
1 polymer ?
#
loop_
_entity_poly.entity_id
_entity_poly.type
_entity_poly.pdbx_seq_one_letter_code
_entity_poly.pdbx_strand_id
1 'polypeptide(L)'
;MQSNYVALMPYGFIKELATPEIKYNTDRQWFGETKNGLLQYAKIFQKENIHIMVKPHIWVWKGEFTGNIKMSSEESWKILEKSHSQYILSYAKAAEELNAALFCIGTELEQFVTNRPKYWKKLILEIRKVYKGKLTYAANWDEYHLHDFWNDLDFIGIDAYFPLSEKKSPTIAEYELGWKSHKAAILKVQQQFNKPILFTEFGYRSVDFNGKKPWDSKRLKGAVNLEAQANALQAIHNQFWKEEWFAGGFIWKWFHSHDKVGGEKNNRFTPQNKPAEELIRKLYGF
;
A
#
# COMPACT_ATOMS: atom_id res chain seq x y z
N MET A 1 15.37 -7.32 -11.30
CA MET A 1 13.90 -7.34 -11.25
C MET A 1 13.38 -6.49 -12.39
N GLN A 2 12.41 -6.96 -13.16
CA GLN A 2 11.71 -6.15 -14.16
C GLN A 2 10.41 -5.66 -13.50
N SER A 3 10.39 -4.43 -12.99
CA SER A 3 9.17 -3.79 -12.51
C SER A 3 8.84 -2.65 -13.45
N ASN A 4 7.59 -2.59 -13.90
CA ASN A 4 7.07 -1.50 -14.73
C ASN A 4 6.48 -0.35 -13.90
N TYR A 5 6.35 -0.53 -12.57
CA TYR A 5 5.86 0.50 -11.65
C TYR A 5 6.74 0.65 -10.40
N VAL A 6 6.70 1.84 -9.80
CA VAL A 6 7.25 2.13 -8.46
C VAL A 6 6.25 2.98 -7.66
N ALA A 7 6.07 2.63 -6.38
CA ALA A 7 5.34 3.47 -5.43
C ALA A 7 6.31 4.40 -4.71
N LEU A 8 6.10 5.72 -4.84
CA LEU A 8 6.84 6.73 -4.10
C LEU A 8 5.95 7.29 -2.99
N MET A 9 6.43 7.21 -1.76
CA MET A 9 5.64 7.41 -0.55
C MET A 9 6.10 8.64 0.23
N PRO A 10 5.60 9.84 -0.11
CA PRO A 10 5.78 10.99 0.76
C PRO A 10 5.00 10.82 2.06
N TYR A 11 5.48 11.42 3.17
CA TYR A 11 4.85 11.26 4.48
C TYR A 11 4.31 12.57 5.07
N GLY A 12 3.08 12.49 5.57
CA GLY A 12 2.49 13.40 6.54
C GLY A 12 2.58 12.81 7.95
N PHE A 13 2.53 13.65 8.98
CA PHE A 13 2.75 13.25 10.36
C PHE A 13 1.63 13.78 11.26
N ILE A 14 1.07 12.89 12.08
CA ILE A 14 0.13 13.21 13.15
C ILE A 14 0.77 12.80 14.47
N LYS A 15 0.63 13.63 15.50
CA LYS A 15 1.28 13.39 16.80
C LYS A 15 0.64 12.23 17.57
N GLU A 16 -0.69 12.19 17.64
CA GLU A 16 -1.49 11.20 18.39
C GLU A 16 -2.79 10.96 17.61
N LEU A 17 -3.46 9.82 17.79
CA LEU A 17 -4.68 9.46 17.04
C LEU A 17 -5.81 10.51 17.04
N ALA A 18 -5.88 11.34 18.10
CA ALA A 18 -6.86 12.42 18.26
C ALA A 18 -6.33 13.80 17.83
N THR A 19 -5.10 13.91 17.33
CA THR A 19 -4.53 15.17 16.84
C THR A 19 -5.11 15.51 15.46
N PRO A 20 -5.81 16.64 15.29
CA PRO A 20 -6.54 16.96 14.06
C PRO A 20 -5.67 17.58 12.96
N GLU A 21 -4.35 17.60 13.08
CA GLU A 21 -3.48 18.31 12.14
C GLU A 21 -2.42 17.36 11.56
N ILE A 22 -2.37 17.31 10.22
CA ILE A 22 -1.30 16.63 9.47
C ILE A 22 -0.21 17.64 9.14
N LYS A 23 1.02 17.36 9.59
CA LYS A 23 2.22 18.14 9.25
C LYS A 23 3.02 17.43 8.18
N TYR A 24 3.42 18.16 7.14
CA TYR A 24 4.22 17.61 6.03
C TYR A 24 5.15 18.68 5.44
N ASN A 25 6.14 18.27 4.65
CA ASN A 25 7.21 19.13 4.11
C ASN A 25 7.91 19.94 5.22
N THR A 26 8.37 19.25 6.27
CA THR A 26 9.09 19.88 7.38
C THR A 26 10.58 19.57 7.32
N ASP A 27 11.42 20.42 7.90
CA ASP A 27 12.89 20.26 7.88
C ASP A 27 13.40 18.98 8.58
N ARG A 28 12.55 18.33 9.38
CA ARG A 28 12.89 17.10 10.12
C ARG A 28 12.43 15.82 9.41
N GLN A 29 11.96 15.92 8.17
CA GLN A 29 11.57 14.77 7.35
C GLN A 29 12.74 14.23 6.55
N TRP A 30 12.70 12.94 6.21
CA TRP A 30 13.61 12.43 5.20
C TRP A 30 13.34 13.14 3.89
N PHE A 31 14.41 13.52 3.16
CA PHE A 31 14.26 14.27 1.92
C PHE A 31 13.27 13.61 0.94
N GLY A 32 13.35 12.29 0.79
CA GLY A 32 12.45 11.49 -0.05
C GLY A 32 10.98 11.51 0.33
N GLU A 33 10.67 11.87 1.58
CA GLU A 33 9.31 11.95 2.09
C GLU A 33 8.66 13.32 1.82
N THR A 34 9.43 14.28 1.28
CA THR A 34 8.98 15.62 0.92
C THR A 34 8.54 15.69 -0.55
N LYS A 35 7.81 16.75 -0.92
CA LYS A 35 7.47 17.05 -2.32
C LYS A 35 8.72 17.15 -3.21
N ASN A 36 9.77 17.83 -2.75
CA ASN A 36 10.98 18.02 -3.55
C ASN A 36 11.73 16.70 -3.77
N GLY A 37 11.82 15.85 -2.75
CA GLY A 37 12.43 14.52 -2.88
C GLY A 37 11.61 13.60 -3.77
N LEU A 38 10.28 13.62 -3.66
CA LEU A 38 9.39 12.92 -4.58
C LEU A 38 9.66 13.30 -6.04
N LEU A 39 9.65 14.62 -6.35
CA LEU A 39 9.88 15.12 -7.71
C LEU A 39 11.27 14.73 -8.24
N GLN A 40 12.29 14.76 -7.39
CA GLN A 40 13.64 14.37 -7.78
C GLN A 40 13.75 12.87 -8.08
N TYR A 41 13.26 12.01 -7.18
CA TYR A 41 13.37 10.57 -7.35
C TYR A 41 12.49 10.04 -8.49
N ALA A 42 11.29 10.61 -8.68
CA ALA A 42 10.42 10.30 -9.80
C ALA A 42 11.13 10.42 -11.16
N LYS A 43 11.91 11.49 -11.36
CA LYS A 43 12.66 11.71 -12.61
C LYS A 43 13.69 10.62 -12.90
N ILE A 44 14.23 9.95 -11.88
CA ILE A 44 15.17 8.83 -12.07
C ILE A 44 14.40 7.63 -12.64
N PHE A 45 13.27 7.27 -12.03
CA PHE A 45 12.45 6.15 -12.50
C PHE A 45 11.85 6.37 -13.89
N GLN A 46 11.46 7.61 -14.21
CA GLN A 46 10.93 7.94 -15.54
C GLN A 46 11.96 7.78 -16.65
N LYS A 47 13.24 8.07 -16.40
CA LYS A 47 14.32 7.83 -17.36
C LYS A 47 14.47 6.34 -17.71
N GLU A 48 14.11 5.47 -16.77
CA GLU A 48 14.11 4.02 -16.94
C GLU A 48 12.74 3.49 -17.45
N ASN A 49 11.83 4.38 -17.88
CA ASN A 49 10.48 4.05 -18.32
C ASN A 49 9.63 3.32 -17.26
N ILE A 50 9.91 3.55 -15.97
CA ILE A 50 9.13 3.00 -14.86
C ILE A 50 8.00 3.97 -14.52
N HIS A 51 6.77 3.47 -14.54
CA HIS A 51 5.59 4.24 -14.16
C HIS A 51 5.56 4.52 -12.65
N ILE A 52 4.98 5.65 -12.28
CA ILE A 52 4.95 6.09 -10.88
C ILE A 52 3.54 6.00 -10.33
N MET A 53 3.42 5.38 -9.17
CA MET A 53 2.34 5.67 -8.22
C MET A 53 2.86 6.65 -7.17
N VAL A 54 2.20 7.80 -7.03
CA VAL A 54 2.41 8.68 -5.87
C VAL A 54 1.43 8.25 -4.78
N LYS A 55 1.95 7.77 -3.64
CA LYS A 55 1.16 7.21 -2.52
C LYS A 55 1.48 7.96 -1.22
N PRO A 56 0.84 9.10 -0.94
CA PRO A 56 1.07 9.84 0.31
C PRO A 56 0.58 9.03 1.53
N HIS A 57 1.48 8.78 2.48
CA HIS A 57 1.20 8.06 3.73
C HIS A 57 1.12 9.00 4.92
N ILE A 58 0.37 8.60 5.95
CA ILE A 58 0.38 9.29 7.25
C ILE A 58 1.13 8.42 8.25
N TRP A 59 2.02 9.03 9.03
CA TRP A 59 2.63 8.40 10.20
C TRP A 59 2.05 9.01 11.46
N VAL A 60 1.39 8.19 12.27
CA VAL A 60 1.04 8.57 13.65
C VAL A 60 2.25 8.24 14.53
N TRP A 61 2.67 9.18 15.38
CA TRP A 61 3.87 8.97 16.19
C TRP A 61 3.73 7.72 17.06
N LYS A 62 4.90 7.16 17.45
CA LYS A 62 5.00 5.86 18.13
C LYS A 62 4.54 4.66 17.28
N GLY A 63 4.18 4.86 16.01
CA GLY A 63 3.76 3.80 15.10
C GLY A 63 2.35 3.30 15.39
N GLU A 64 1.46 4.18 15.87
CA GLU A 64 0.05 3.86 16.01
C GLU A 64 -0.59 3.63 14.63
N PHE A 65 -1.53 2.69 14.57
CA PHE A 65 -2.20 2.34 13.33
C PHE A 65 -3.10 3.48 12.85
N THR A 66 -2.90 3.92 11.60
CA THR A 66 -3.62 5.05 10.99
C THR A 66 -5.12 4.81 10.86
N GLY A 67 -5.55 3.54 10.77
CA GLY A 67 -6.98 3.20 10.70
C GLY A 67 -7.76 3.68 11.93
N ASN A 68 -7.08 3.91 13.06
CA ASN A 68 -7.69 4.37 14.31
C ASN A 68 -7.78 5.90 14.44
N ILE A 69 -7.35 6.68 13.45
CA ILE A 69 -7.45 8.15 13.50
C ILE A 69 -8.93 8.55 13.57
N LYS A 70 -9.32 9.15 14.70
CA LYS A 70 -10.71 9.51 14.98
C LYS A 70 -10.77 10.75 15.86
N MET A 71 -11.51 11.76 15.43
CA MET A 71 -11.66 12.99 16.20
C MET A 71 -12.87 12.91 17.14
N SER A 72 -12.75 13.58 18.29
CA SER A 72 -13.78 13.61 19.33
C SER A 72 -14.80 14.74 19.19
N SER A 73 -14.60 15.68 18.26
CA SER A 73 -15.51 16.79 18.01
C SER A 73 -15.57 17.17 16.52
N GLU A 74 -16.68 17.80 16.12
CA GLU A 74 -16.87 18.30 14.75
C GLU A 74 -15.83 19.36 14.38
N GLU A 75 -15.39 20.18 15.32
CA GLU A 75 -14.34 21.18 15.13
C GLU A 75 -13.01 20.50 14.79
N SER A 76 -12.64 19.47 15.55
CA SER A 76 -11.41 18.69 15.32
C SER A 76 -11.46 17.98 13.97
N TRP A 77 -12.61 17.42 13.60
CA TRP A 77 -12.80 16.85 12.27
C TRP A 77 -12.62 17.87 11.15
N LYS A 78 -13.19 19.07 11.25
CA LYS A 78 -13.00 20.12 10.23
C LYS A 78 -11.54 20.53 10.09
N ILE A 79 -10.78 20.56 11.19
CA ILE A 79 -9.33 20.84 11.17
C ILE A 79 -8.59 19.70 10.45
N LEU A 80 -8.94 18.44 10.73
CA LEU A 80 -8.35 17.28 10.06
C LEU A 80 -8.68 17.26 8.57
N GLU A 81 -9.94 17.44 8.19
CA GLU A 81 -10.37 17.51 6.80
C GLU A 81 -9.64 18.61 6.02
N LYS A 82 -9.46 19.78 6.63
CA LYS A 82 -8.73 20.90 6.02
C LYS A 82 -7.25 20.55 5.82
N SER A 83 -6.56 20.08 6.86
CA SER A 83 -5.13 19.74 6.78
C SER A 83 -4.87 18.55 5.85
N HIS A 84 -5.73 17.53 5.89
CA HIS A 84 -5.70 16.38 4.98
C HIS A 84 -5.91 16.78 3.52
N SER A 85 -6.89 17.66 3.23
CA SER A 85 -7.11 18.14 1.86
C SER A 85 -5.89 18.90 1.34
N GLN A 86 -5.28 19.75 2.16
CA GLN A 86 -4.07 20.48 1.78
C GLN A 86 -2.91 19.51 1.49
N TYR A 87 -2.71 18.52 2.35
CA TYR A 87 -1.70 17.47 2.18
C TYR A 87 -1.90 16.69 0.88
N ILE A 88 -3.08 16.08 0.70
CA ILE A 88 -3.38 15.24 -0.47
C ILE A 88 -3.37 16.04 -1.77
N LEU A 89 -3.96 17.25 -1.81
CA LEU A 89 -3.96 18.08 -3.03
C LEU A 89 -2.56 18.60 -3.39
N SER A 90 -1.67 18.79 -2.42
CA SER A 90 -0.26 19.14 -2.70
C SER A 90 0.43 18.03 -3.48
N TYR A 91 0.21 16.78 -3.08
CA TYR A 91 0.78 15.62 -3.76
C TYR A 91 0.01 15.20 -5.03
N ALA A 92 -1.29 15.49 -5.14
CA ALA A 92 -2.03 15.34 -6.39
C ALA A 92 -1.48 16.27 -7.49
N LYS A 93 -1.18 17.53 -7.14
CA LYS A 93 -0.51 18.46 -8.05
C LYS A 93 0.90 18.01 -8.41
N ALA A 94 1.65 17.43 -7.47
CA ALA A 94 2.95 16.84 -7.75
C ALA A 94 2.84 15.62 -8.68
N ALA A 95 1.83 14.78 -8.49
CA ALA A 95 1.54 13.64 -9.36
C ALA A 95 1.20 14.11 -10.79
N GLU A 96 0.44 15.20 -10.93
CA GLU A 96 0.16 15.82 -12.24
C GLU A 96 1.43 16.38 -12.88
N GLU A 97 2.25 17.14 -12.14
CA GLU A 97 3.54 17.66 -12.63
C GLU A 97 4.47 16.55 -13.14
N LEU A 98 4.41 15.38 -12.50
CA LEU A 98 5.16 14.20 -12.89
C LEU A 98 4.50 13.40 -14.02
N ASN A 99 3.26 13.69 -14.42
CA ASN A 99 2.46 12.77 -15.24
C ASN A 99 2.48 11.34 -14.65
N ALA A 100 2.37 11.24 -13.32
CA ALA A 100 2.35 9.96 -12.63
C ALA A 100 1.16 9.12 -13.12
N ALA A 101 1.38 7.83 -13.34
CA ALA A 101 0.37 6.93 -13.88
C ALA A 101 -0.79 6.66 -12.89
N LEU A 102 -0.48 6.74 -11.59
CA LEU A 102 -1.43 6.46 -10.51
C LEU A 102 -1.22 7.41 -9.32
N PHE A 103 -2.32 7.84 -8.71
CA PHE A 103 -2.31 8.55 -7.44
C PHE A 103 -3.19 7.82 -6.41
N CYS A 104 -2.62 7.48 -5.27
CA CYS A 104 -3.34 6.86 -4.16
C CYS A 104 -3.77 7.94 -3.17
N ILE A 105 -5.08 8.11 -2.97
CA ILE A 105 -5.64 9.26 -2.25
C ILE A 105 -5.58 9.14 -0.72
N GLY A 106 -5.23 7.96 -0.21
CA GLY A 106 -5.16 7.63 1.21
C GLY A 106 -4.75 6.16 1.41
N THR A 107 -4.27 5.82 2.61
CA THR A 107 -3.79 4.48 2.95
C THR A 107 -4.20 4.14 4.38
N GLU A 108 -5.02 3.09 4.56
CA GLU A 108 -5.45 2.54 5.85
C GLU A 108 -6.02 3.61 6.81
N LEU A 109 -7.07 4.33 6.39
CA LEU A 109 -7.72 5.42 7.12
C LEU A 109 -9.18 5.10 7.51
N GLU A 110 -9.45 3.86 7.89
CA GLU A 110 -10.78 3.29 8.18
C GLU A 110 -11.73 4.20 8.95
N GLN A 111 -11.34 4.60 10.16
CA GLN A 111 -12.22 5.41 11.00
C GLN A 111 -12.45 6.79 10.38
N PHE A 112 -11.47 7.36 9.67
CA PHE A 112 -11.66 8.63 8.99
C PHE A 112 -12.65 8.49 7.83
N VAL A 113 -12.48 7.47 6.98
CA VAL A 113 -13.41 7.18 5.88
C VAL A 113 -14.82 6.95 6.38
N THR A 114 -14.96 6.06 7.36
CA THR A 114 -16.25 5.64 7.93
C THR A 114 -17.02 6.81 8.54
N ASN A 115 -16.33 7.69 9.28
CA ASN A 115 -16.98 8.81 9.93
C ASN A 115 -17.23 10.01 8.99
N ARG A 116 -16.47 10.12 7.88
CA ARG A 116 -16.49 11.30 6.99
C ARG A 116 -16.71 10.97 5.49
N PRO A 117 -17.73 10.18 5.10
CA PRO A 117 -17.92 9.76 3.70
C PRO A 117 -18.18 10.93 2.74
N LYS A 118 -18.88 11.99 3.19
CA LYS A 118 -19.14 13.20 2.39
C LYS A 118 -17.85 13.97 2.08
N TYR A 119 -16.93 14.03 3.05
CA TYR A 119 -15.63 14.65 2.87
C TYR A 119 -14.81 13.92 1.80
N TRP A 120 -14.74 12.59 1.86
CA TRP A 120 -14.00 11.79 0.90
C TRP A 120 -14.52 11.92 -0.54
N LYS A 121 -15.85 11.87 -0.72
CA LYS A 121 -16.46 12.14 -2.04
C LYS A 121 -16.09 13.52 -2.58
N LYS A 122 -16.12 14.56 -1.73
CA LYS A 122 -15.70 15.91 -2.10
C LYS A 122 -14.21 15.96 -2.44
N LEU A 123 -13.35 15.33 -1.64
CA LEU A 123 -11.91 15.29 -1.86
C LEU A 123 -11.57 14.67 -3.22
N ILE A 124 -12.21 13.56 -3.59
CA ILE A 124 -12.01 12.91 -4.90
C ILE A 124 -12.33 13.89 -6.05
N LEU A 125 -13.44 14.63 -5.96
CA LEU A 125 -13.79 15.65 -6.95
C LEU A 125 -12.74 16.76 -7.04
N GLU A 126 -12.21 17.23 -5.91
CA GLU A 126 -11.15 18.24 -5.90
C GLU A 126 -9.83 17.70 -6.50
N ILE A 127 -9.49 16.43 -6.23
CA ILE A 127 -8.31 15.78 -6.83
C ILE A 127 -8.46 15.69 -8.34
N ARG A 128 -9.62 15.26 -8.87
CA ARG A 128 -9.88 15.15 -10.32
C ARG A 128 -9.78 16.50 -11.06
N LYS A 129 -9.98 17.62 -10.38
CA LYS A 129 -9.76 18.95 -10.96
C LYS A 129 -8.29 19.19 -11.28
N VAL A 130 -7.38 18.72 -10.41
CA VAL A 130 -5.93 19.03 -10.48
C VAL A 130 -5.07 17.88 -10.97
N TYR A 131 -5.58 16.66 -11.03
CA TYR A 131 -4.86 15.47 -11.50
C TYR A 131 -5.73 14.66 -12.48
N LYS A 132 -5.15 14.29 -13.63
CA LYS A 132 -5.86 13.62 -14.74
C LYS A 132 -5.58 12.13 -14.87
N GLY A 133 -4.59 11.61 -14.15
CA GLY A 133 -4.28 10.18 -14.15
C GLY A 133 -5.25 9.34 -13.30
N LYS A 134 -4.89 8.07 -13.09
CA LYS A 134 -5.75 7.10 -12.41
C LYS A 134 -5.72 7.29 -10.89
N LEU A 135 -6.85 7.09 -10.23
CA LEU A 135 -7.00 7.18 -8.78
C LEU A 135 -7.27 5.82 -8.14
N THR A 136 -6.71 5.63 -6.94
CA THR A 136 -7.05 4.53 -6.04
C THR A 136 -7.01 4.98 -4.58
N TYR A 137 -7.43 4.12 -3.67
CA TYR A 137 -7.28 4.24 -2.22
C TYR A 137 -6.75 2.90 -1.73
N ALA A 138 -5.79 2.91 -0.82
CA ALA A 138 -5.21 1.70 -0.26
C ALA A 138 -5.96 1.30 1.02
N ALA A 139 -6.99 0.46 0.84
CA ALA A 139 -7.77 -0.06 1.95
C ALA A 139 -7.02 -1.19 2.66
N ASN A 140 -7.07 -1.24 3.98
CA ASN A 140 -6.59 -2.42 4.72
C ASN A 140 -7.36 -3.69 4.29
N TRP A 141 -6.73 -4.85 4.48
CA TRP A 141 -7.28 -6.15 4.04
C TRP A 141 -8.66 -6.49 4.61
N ASP A 142 -9.05 -5.88 5.73
CA ASP A 142 -10.33 -6.10 6.41
C ASP A 142 -11.36 -4.97 6.23
N GLU A 143 -11.03 -3.86 5.56
CA GLU A 143 -11.95 -2.71 5.41
C GLU A 143 -12.45 -2.46 3.98
N TYR A 144 -11.80 -3.03 2.95
CA TYR A 144 -12.04 -2.66 1.54
C TYR A 144 -13.50 -2.80 1.06
N HIS A 145 -14.28 -3.66 1.71
CA HIS A 145 -15.69 -3.91 1.41
C HIS A 145 -16.66 -2.90 2.05
N LEU A 146 -16.16 -1.97 2.87
CA LEU A 146 -16.96 -1.00 3.64
C LEU A 146 -17.13 0.35 2.92
N HIS A 147 -16.44 0.57 1.80
CA HIS A 147 -16.36 1.89 1.17
C HIS A 147 -17.15 1.95 -0.13
N ASP A 148 -18.09 2.88 -0.24
CA ASP A 148 -18.92 3.05 -1.45
C ASP A 148 -18.29 3.97 -2.51
N PHE A 149 -17.21 4.68 -2.17
CA PHE A 149 -16.57 5.65 -3.07
C PHE A 149 -15.78 4.99 -4.21
N TRP A 150 -15.70 3.65 -4.28
CA TRP A 150 -15.00 2.94 -5.35
C TRP A 150 -15.53 3.29 -6.75
N ASN A 151 -16.82 3.65 -6.86
CA ASN A 151 -17.39 4.13 -8.12
C ASN A 151 -16.69 5.38 -8.67
N ASP A 152 -16.16 6.23 -7.78
CA ASP A 152 -15.48 7.49 -8.11
C ASP A 152 -13.97 7.30 -8.39
N LEU A 153 -13.46 6.08 -8.22
CA LEU A 153 -12.05 5.69 -8.41
C LEU A 153 -11.86 4.78 -9.63
N ASP A 154 -10.61 4.59 -10.04
CA ASP A 154 -10.25 3.76 -11.19
C ASP A 154 -9.90 2.32 -10.76
N PHE A 155 -9.45 2.13 -9.52
CA PHE A 155 -9.11 0.83 -8.95
C PHE A 155 -9.64 0.68 -7.52
N ILE A 156 -10.08 -0.53 -7.18
CA ILE A 156 -10.22 -0.94 -5.78
C ILE A 156 -8.84 -1.33 -5.27
N GLY A 157 -8.25 -0.50 -4.42
CA GLY A 157 -6.92 -0.72 -3.86
C GLY A 157 -7.00 -1.47 -2.53
N ILE A 158 -6.19 -2.52 -2.38
CA ILE A 158 -6.15 -3.35 -1.17
C ILE A 158 -4.69 -3.57 -0.72
N ASP A 159 -4.40 -3.28 0.54
CA ASP A 159 -3.16 -3.69 1.21
C ASP A 159 -3.34 -5.14 1.69
N ALA A 160 -2.89 -6.08 0.86
CA ALA A 160 -3.29 -7.48 0.82
C ALA A 160 -2.57 -8.38 1.84
N TYR A 161 -2.60 -8.00 3.12
CA TYR A 161 -1.99 -8.77 4.22
C TYR A 161 -2.98 -9.75 4.88
N PHE A 162 -3.76 -10.49 4.09
CA PHE A 162 -4.79 -11.43 4.57
C PHE A 162 -4.21 -12.60 5.38
N PRO A 163 -4.78 -12.98 6.55
CA PRO A 163 -4.44 -14.24 7.21
C PRO A 163 -4.76 -15.45 6.33
N LEU A 164 -3.77 -16.30 6.06
CA LEU A 164 -3.90 -17.47 5.16
C LEU A 164 -3.67 -18.81 5.85
N SER A 165 -2.83 -18.86 6.89
CA SER A 165 -2.44 -20.14 7.51
C SER A 165 -1.89 -19.96 8.92
N GLU A 166 -2.23 -20.91 9.79
CA GLU A 166 -1.70 -21.05 11.15
C GLU A 166 -0.43 -21.93 11.21
N LYS A 167 0.00 -22.49 10.06
CA LYS A 167 1.16 -23.41 10.01
C LYS A 167 2.49 -22.66 10.09
N LYS A 168 3.50 -23.33 10.65
CA LYS A 168 4.86 -22.79 10.80
C LYS A 168 5.51 -22.47 9.46
N SER A 169 5.45 -23.41 8.52
CA SER A 169 6.02 -23.29 7.18
C SER A 169 5.03 -23.83 6.16
N PRO A 170 4.01 -23.03 5.77
CA PRO A 170 3.00 -23.50 4.85
C PRO A 170 3.57 -23.81 3.46
N THR A 171 3.04 -24.84 2.81
CA THR A 171 3.28 -25.11 1.40
C THR A 171 2.52 -24.12 0.51
N ILE A 172 2.88 -24.02 -0.77
CA ILE A 172 2.15 -23.18 -1.74
C ILE A 172 0.66 -23.51 -1.74
N ALA A 173 0.30 -24.80 -1.81
CA ALA A 173 -1.09 -25.26 -1.82
C ALA A 173 -1.87 -24.88 -0.54
N GLU A 174 -1.19 -24.80 0.61
CA GLU A 174 -1.81 -24.38 1.87
C GLU A 174 -2.09 -22.88 1.90
N TYR A 175 -1.21 -22.05 1.34
CA TYR A 175 -1.52 -20.63 1.14
C TYR A 175 -2.66 -20.42 0.15
N GLU A 176 -2.66 -21.15 -0.98
CA GLU A 176 -3.73 -21.10 -1.98
C GLU A 176 -5.08 -21.53 -1.38
N LEU A 177 -5.09 -22.51 -0.49
CA LEU A 177 -6.29 -22.88 0.26
C LEU A 177 -6.79 -21.73 1.13
N GLY A 178 -5.90 -21.05 1.87
CA GLY A 178 -6.22 -19.87 2.67
C GLY A 178 -6.75 -18.70 1.85
N TRP A 179 -6.32 -18.57 0.60
CA TRP A 179 -6.80 -17.53 -0.30
C TRP A 179 -8.23 -17.74 -0.79
N LYS A 180 -8.79 -18.95 -0.79
CA LYS A 180 -10.08 -19.25 -1.44
C LYS A 180 -11.22 -18.34 -0.96
N SER A 181 -11.41 -18.20 0.35
CA SER A 181 -12.47 -17.36 0.92
C SER A 181 -12.22 -15.87 0.66
N HIS A 182 -10.98 -15.42 0.81
CA HIS A 182 -10.59 -14.03 0.58
C HIS A 182 -10.75 -13.63 -0.88
N LYS A 183 -10.31 -14.47 -1.82
CA LYS A 183 -10.48 -14.24 -3.26
C LYS A 183 -11.96 -14.18 -3.65
N ALA A 184 -12.81 -15.03 -3.07
CA ALA A 184 -14.26 -14.96 -3.29
C ALA A 184 -14.87 -13.65 -2.77
N ALA A 185 -14.43 -13.18 -1.60
CA ALA A 185 -14.88 -11.89 -1.04
C ALA A 185 -14.40 -10.70 -1.89
N ILE A 186 -13.14 -10.71 -2.33
CA ILE A 186 -12.58 -9.72 -3.25
C ILE A 186 -13.38 -9.69 -4.57
N LEU A 187 -13.66 -10.86 -5.15
CA LEU A 187 -14.43 -10.96 -6.39
C LEU A 187 -15.84 -10.40 -6.24
N LYS A 188 -16.50 -10.62 -5.09
CA LYS A 188 -17.82 -10.03 -4.83
C LYS A 188 -17.77 -8.50 -4.87
N VAL A 189 -16.76 -7.88 -4.25
CA VAL A 189 -16.59 -6.42 -4.27
C VAL A 189 -16.21 -5.94 -5.67
N GLN A 190 -15.30 -6.64 -6.35
CA GLN A 190 -14.93 -6.38 -7.74
C GLN A 190 -16.17 -6.34 -8.65
N GLN A 191 -17.05 -7.34 -8.55
CA GLN A 191 -18.29 -7.44 -9.33
C GLN A 191 -19.31 -6.36 -8.94
N GLN A 192 -19.41 -6.00 -7.65
CA GLN A 192 -20.31 -4.96 -7.17
C GLN A 192 -20.01 -3.60 -7.80
N PHE A 193 -18.74 -3.22 -7.90
CA PHE A 193 -18.33 -1.91 -8.42
C PHE A 193 -17.86 -1.94 -9.88
N ASN A 194 -17.62 -3.15 -10.42
CA ASN A 194 -17.04 -3.38 -11.74
C ASN A 194 -15.75 -2.57 -11.98
N LYS A 195 -14.87 -2.54 -10.96
CA LYS A 195 -13.56 -1.89 -11.02
C LYS A 195 -12.47 -2.95 -10.91
N PRO A 196 -11.32 -2.81 -11.60
CA PRO A 196 -10.22 -3.73 -11.40
C PRO A 196 -9.66 -3.65 -9.98
N ILE A 197 -9.22 -4.80 -9.46
CA ILE A 197 -8.54 -4.89 -8.17
C ILE A 197 -7.06 -4.58 -8.35
N LEU A 198 -6.50 -3.74 -7.47
CA LEU A 198 -5.09 -3.44 -7.39
C LEU A 198 -4.59 -3.76 -5.99
N PHE A 199 -3.54 -4.57 -5.85
CA PHE A 199 -2.88 -4.71 -4.55
C PHE A 199 -1.93 -3.54 -4.31
N THR A 200 -2.41 -2.52 -3.61
CA THR A 200 -1.65 -1.30 -3.29
C THR A 200 -0.47 -1.59 -2.36
N GLU A 201 -0.54 -2.70 -1.62
CA GLU A 201 0.59 -3.39 -1.00
C GLU A 201 0.34 -4.89 -0.99
N PHE A 202 1.41 -5.67 -1.11
CA PHE A 202 1.40 -7.07 -0.70
C PHE A 202 2.80 -7.49 -0.28
N GLY A 203 2.91 -8.50 0.58
CA GLY A 203 4.21 -9.03 0.94
C GLY A 203 4.13 -9.92 2.16
N TYR A 204 5.19 -10.71 2.35
CA TYR A 204 5.32 -11.61 3.47
C TYR A 204 6.71 -11.47 4.05
N ARG A 205 6.83 -11.54 5.37
CA ARG A 205 8.13 -11.68 6.02
C ARG A 205 8.68 -13.09 5.80
N SER A 206 10.00 -13.20 5.74
CA SER A 206 10.71 -14.48 5.78
C SER A 206 10.85 -14.98 7.22
N VAL A 207 9.72 -15.29 7.85
CA VAL A 207 9.63 -15.77 9.23
C VAL A 207 8.66 -16.95 9.32
N ASP A 208 8.86 -17.82 10.31
CA ASP A 208 7.87 -18.83 10.67
C ASP A 208 6.49 -18.19 10.92
N PHE A 209 5.41 -18.89 10.54
CA PHE A 209 4.02 -18.46 10.71
C PHE A 209 3.68 -17.14 9.99
N ASN A 210 4.40 -16.77 8.92
CA ASN A 210 4.17 -15.52 8.19
C ASN A 210 2.75 -15.41 7.57
N GLY A 211 2.03 -16.53 7.44
CA GLY A 211 0.64 -16.57 6.97
C GLY A 211 -0.40 -16.24 8.03
N LYS A 212 -0.03 -16.18 9.32
CA LYS A 212 -0.97 -15.98 10.42
C LYS A 212 -1.35 -14.51 10.60
N LYS A 213 -0.36 -13.63 10.61
CA LYS A 213 -0.51 -12.17 10.69
C LYS A 213 0.49 -11.52 9.72
N PRO A 214 0.23 -11.55 8.41
CA PRO A 214 1.21 -11.10 7.42
C PRO A 214 1.64 -9.63 7.58
N TRP A 215 0.78 -8.80 8.18
CA TRP A 215 1.08 -7.39 8.50
C TRP A 215 2.06 -7.21 9.68
N ASP A 216 2.28 -8.24 10.53
CA ASP A 216 3.06 -8.08 11.76
C ASP A 216 4.53 -7.78 11.45
N SER A 217 4.93 -6.54 11.74
CA SER A 217 6.25 -6.02 11.49
C SER A 217 7.13 -5.94 12.76
N LYS A 218 6.73 -6.55 13.88
CA LYS A 218 7.53 -6.59 15.12
C LYS A 218 8.91 -7.22 14.88
N ARG A 219 9.94 -6.63 15.48
CA ARG A 219 11.31 -7.17 15.39
C ARG A 219 11.39 -8.46 16.21
N LEU A 220 11.80 -9.55 15.56
CA LEU A 220 12.03 -10.84 16.17
C LEU A 220 13.49 -11.22 15.92
N LYS A 221 14.18 -11.78 16.93
CA LYS A 221 15.50 -12.37 16.74
C LYS A 221 15.32 -13.81 16.22
N GLY A 222 16.04 -14.19 15.17
CA GLY A 222 15.98 -15.53 14.58
C GLY A 222 14.69 -15.81 13.81
N ALA A 223 14.29 -17.10 13.78
CA ALA A 223 13.10 -17.62 13.09
C ALA A 223 13.05 -17.28 11.59
N VAL A 224 14.21 -17.22 10.93
CA VAL A 224 14.24 -16.94 9.49
C VAL A 224 13.68 -18.14 8.74
N ASN A 225 12.68 -17.89 7.90
CA ASN A 225 12.07 -18.88 7.03
C ASN A 225 11.92 -18.28 5.64
N LEU A 226 12.97 -18.44 4.81
CA LEU A 226 13.03 -17.88 3.46
C LEU A 226 12.05 -18.60 2.52
N GLU A 227 11.86 -19.91 2.73
CA GLU A 227 10.96 -20.73 1.94
C GLU A 227 9.50 -20.32 2.16
N ALA A 228 9.08 -20.06 3.40
CA ALA A 228 7.74 -19.56 3.69
C ALA A 228 7.45 -18.22 3.00
N GLN A 229 8.44 -17.32 2.85
CA GLN A 229 8.26 -16.10 2.07
C GLN A 229 8.09 -16.40 0.58
N ALA A 230 8.92 -17.28 0.02
CA ALA A 230 8.84 -17.67 -1.39
C ALA A 230 7.50 -18.37 -1.71
N ASN A 231 7.08 -19.33 -0.87
CA ASN A 231 5.82 -20.07 -1.04
C ASN A 231 4.60 -19.15 -1.00
N ALA A 232 4.57 -18.18 -0.07
CA ALA A 232 3.46 -17.22 0.02
C ALA A 232 3.39 -16.29 -1.20
N LEU A 233 4.55 -15.83 -1.71
CA LEU A 233 4.64 -15.00 -2.91
C LEU A 233 4.26 -15.78 -4.19
N GLN A 234 4.65 -17.05 -4.29
CA GLN A 234 4.21 -17.91 -5.39
C GLN A 234 2.70 -18.14 -5.36
N ALA A 235 2.13 -18.40 -4.18
CA ALA A 235 0.71 -18.64 -4.01
C ALA A 235 -0.14 -17.44 -4.39
N ILE A 236 0.18 -16.23 -3.89
CA ILE A 236 -0.57 -15.02 -4.27
C ILE A 236 -0.47 -14.76 -5.79
N HIS A 237 0.70 -14.98 -6.40
CA HIS A 237 0.84 -14.84 -7.84
C HIS A 237 -0.08 -15.80 -8.61
N ASN A 238 -0.09 -17.08 -8.23
CA ASN A 238 -0.95 -18.11 -8.84
C ASN A 238 -2.43 -17.74 -8.76
N GLN A 239 -2.85 -17.06 -7.69
CA GLN A 239 -4.24 -16.70 -7.47
C GLN A 239 -4.71 -15.49 -8.27
N PHE A 240 -3.86 -14.51 -8.58
CA PHE A 240 -4.34 -13.21 -9.08
C PHE A 240 -3.76 -12.81 -10.45
N TRP A 241 -2.53 -13.18 -10.80
CA TRP A 241 -1.85 -12.61 -11.98
C TRP A 241 -2.38 -13.10 -13.33
N LYS A 242 -3.26 -14.11 -13.35
CA LYS A 242 -3.95 -14.61 -14.56
C LYS A 242 -5.39 -14.10 -14.68
N GLU A 243 -5.85 -13.33 -13.70
CA GLU A 243 -7.23 -12.86 -13.64
C GLU A 243 -7.37 -11.53 -14.41
N GLU A 244 -8.29 -11.48 -15.38
CA GLU A 244 -8.49 -10.27 -16.21
C GLU A 244 -8.98 -9.06 -15.39
N TRP A 245 -9.61 -9.30 -14.24
CA TRP A 245 -10.10 -8.27 -13.32
C TRP A 245 -9.02 -7.75 -12.34
N PHE A 246 -7.79 -8.27 -12.42
CA PHE A 246 -6.69 -7.90 -11.53
C PHE A 246 -5.64 -7.04 -12.26
N ALA A 247 -5.30 -5.89 -11.68
CA ALA A 247 -4.42 -4.88 -12.27
C ALA A 247 -2.94 -5.03 -11.89
N GLY A 248 -2.60 -5.94 -10.98
CA GLY A 248 -1.24 -6.13 -10.45
C GLY A 248 -1.09 -5.68 -9.00
N GLY A 249 0.14 -5.44 -8.56
CA GLY A 249 0.37 -4.97 -7.19
C GLY A 249 1.76 -4.44 -6.90
N PHE A 250 1.92 -3.86 -5.71
CA PHE A 250 3.14 -3.25 -5.22
C PHE A 250 3.72 -4.06 -4.05
N ILE A 251 4.90 -4.64 -4.24
CA ILE A 251 5.52 -5.47 -3.21
C ILE A 251 6.12 -4.61 -2.08
N TRP A 252 5.76 -4.94 -0.83
CA TRP A 252 6.34 -4.35 0.36
C TRP A 252 7.51 -5.22 0.87
N LYS A 253 8.74 -4.70 0.97
CA LYS A 253 9.20 -3.46 0.35
C LYS A 253 10.62 -3.57 -0.16
N TRP A 254 10.93 -2.70 -1.11
CA TRP A 254 12.24 -2.59 -1.72
C TRP A 254 13.03 -1.44 -1.08
N PHE A 255 14.33 -1.65 -0.88
CA PHE A 255 15.25 -0.66 -0.37
C PHE A 255 16.30 -0.31 -1.43
N HIS A 256 16.72 0.96 -1.44
CA HIS A 256 17.71 1.48 -2.39
C HIS A 256 19.12 0.89 -2.18
N SER A 257 19.50 0.53 -0.95
CA SER A 257 20.83 -0.01 -0.64
C SER A 257 20.86 -1.53 -0.83
N HIS A 258 20.76 -1.98 -2.09
CA HIS A 258 20.59 -3.39 -2.44
C HIS A 258 21.58 -4.31 -1.71
N ASP A 259 22.88 -3.97 -1.70
CA ASP A 259 23.94 -4.80 -1.09
C ASP A 259 23.91 -4.84 0.45
N LYS A 260 23.05 -4.06 1.10
CA LYS A 260 23.00 -3.91 2.57
C LYS A 260 21.69 -4.43 3.18
N VAL A 261 20.78 -4.97 2.38
CA VAL A 261 19.45 -5.41 2.84
C VAL A 261 19.16 -6.86 2.49
N GLY A 262 18.23 -7.47 3.23
CA GLY A 262 17.85 -8.85 2.97
C GLY A 262 18.94 -9.85 3.36
N GLY A 263 19.10 -10.92 2.58
CA GLY A 263 20.05 -12.00 2.87
C GLY A 263 19.47 -13.13 3.72
N GLU A 264 20.26 -14.21 3.86
CA GLU A 264 19.85 -15.47 4.49
C GLU A 264 19.47 -15.34 5.97
N LYS A 265 19.92 -14.29 6.65
CA LYS A 265 19.66 -14.05 8.08
C LYS A 265 18.55 -13.02 8.33
N ASN A 266 17.94 -12.48 7.27
CA ASN A 266 16.96 -11.42 7.38
C ASN A 266 15.53 -11.98 7.37
N ASN A 267 14.77 -11.75 8.44
CA ASN A 267 13.37 -12.15 8.59
C ASN A 267 12.35 -11.02 8.29
N ARG A 268 12.77 -9.98 7.55
CA ARG A 268 11.93 -8.83 7.20
C ARG A 268 11.25 -9.03 5.84
N PHE A 269 10.41 -8.09 5.47
CA PHE A 269 9.57 -8.12 4.27
C PHE A 269 10.35 -8.10 2.94
N THR A 270 11.49 -7.40 2.86
CA THR A 270 12.20 -7.27 1.58
C THR A 270 12.52 -8.65 0.99
N PRO A 271 12.23 -8.88 -0.30
CA PRO A 271 12.66 -10.10 -0.99
C PRO A 271 14.13 -10.06 -1.38
N GLN A 272 14.78 -8.87 -1.32
CA GLN A 272 16.13 -8.66 -1.83
C GLN A 272 17.13 -9.64 -1.22
N ASN A 273 18.05 -10.16 -2.03
CA ASN A 273 19.09 -11.10 -1.63
C ASN A 273 18.54 -12.35 -0.91
N LYS A 274 17.33 -12.79 -1.27
CA LYS A 274 16.69 -14.02 -0.79
C LYS A 274 16.18 -14.84 -1.97
N PRO A 275 15.84 -16.13 -1.77
CA PRO A 275 15.16 -16.93 -2.78
C PRO A 275 13.91 -16.26 -3.37
N ALA A 276 13.23 -15.43 -2.57
CA ALA A 276 12.07 -14.65 -3.01
C ALA A 276 12.38 -13.65 -4.14
N GLU A 277 13.57 -13.05 -4.20
CA GLU A 277 13.93 -12.14 -5.29
C GLU A 277 14.03 -12.87 -6.63
N GLU A 278 14.70 -14.02 -6.66
CA GLU A 278 14.83 -14.83 -7.88
C GLU A 278 13.48 -15.42 -8.31
N LEU A 279 12.63 -15.78 -7.35
CA LEU A 279 11.25 -16.15 -7.64
C LEU A 279 10.50 -15.00 -8.35
N ILE A 280 10.51 -13.79 -7.78
CA ILE A 280 9.82 -12.63 -8.37
C ILE A 280 10.39 -12.33 -9.77
N ARG A 281 11.70 -12.41 -9.97
CA ARG A 281 12.32 -12.22 -11.29
C ARG A 281 11.75 -13.18 -12.33
N LYS A 282 11.50 -14.44 -11.98
CA LYS A 282 10.89 -15.43 -12.87
C LYS A 282 9.42 -15.18 -13.13
N LEU A 283 8.66 -14.78 -12.10
CA LEU A 283 7.22 -14.54 -12.21
C LEU A 283 6.88 -13.33 -13.09
N TYR A 284 7.74 -12.30 -13.09
CA TYR A 284 7.52 -11.05 -13.84
C TYR A 284 8.39 -10.92 -15.10
N GLY A 285 9.22 -11.93 -15.41
CA GLY A 285 10.19 -11.89 -16.50
C GLY A 285 9.68 -12.40 -17.85
N PHE A 286 8.35 -12.53 -18.01
CA PHE A 286 7.68 -12.97 -19.23
C PHE A 286 6.88 -11.83 -19.86
#